data_AF-A0A1J0ELD4-F1
#
_entry.id   AF-A0A1J0ELD4-F1
#
_cell.length_a   1.000
_cell.length_b   1.000
_cell.length_c   1.000
_cell.angle_alpha   90.00
_cell.angle_beta   90.00
_cell.angle_gamma   90.00
#
_symmetry.space_group_name_H-M   'P 1'
#
loop_
_entity.id
_entity.type
_entity.pdbx_description
1 polymer ?
#
loop_
_entity_poly.entity_id
_entity_poly.type
_entity_poly.pdbx_seq_one_letter_code
_entity_poly.pdbx_strand_id
1 'polypeptide(L)'
;MSVVMTKNNRVRQFKLKCLALLAFGVCSGAFAAQSSTAQCPSDNFADFVKEFSTKPEVQQAFIASPVIEQTVVATESKPRVVQRKSKVLDLQSLVMLAPDNIAKSELSLQVQLPNQVLVRDHNGEVLKIFTFKHNDCWVLTRAEDWSLEAVLDVQYPKLKASPGERALKRGALYNQLGIDTESSASSQLYISALNSYLNGADQGSAEAAFAAAGISLSGQAPRLENAKILQLLESAAKSVPEAGVALADFYCDEGNYEETRACVNPEKSLGALVSSARLGSSDALIQLGGAYETGAIIPGDLPRAMACYQEADKKGNEAGARGVERLSTQGITANNSIHCL
;
A
#
# COMPACT_ATOMS: atom_id res chain seq x y z
N MET A 1 43.07 -0.54 60.06
CA MET A 1 42.58 -1.92 60.31
C MET A 1 42.70 -2.65 58.98
N SER A 2 43.84 -3.34 58.80
CA SER A 2 43.98 -4.81 58.90
C SER A 2 43.74 -5.44 57.51
N VAL A 3 44.79 -5.71 56.72
CA VAL A 3 45.59 -6.98 56.68
C VAL A 3 44.67 -8.16 56.30
N VAL A 4 44.90 -8.87 55.19
CA VAL A 4 45.62 -10.17 55.10
C VAL A 4 45.73 -10.55 53.61
N MET A 5 46.96 -10.73 53.09
CA MET A 5 47.59 -11.96 52.51
C MET A 5 46.84 -12.67 51.34
N THR A 6 47.45 -13.30 50.33
CA THR A 6 48.74 -14.02 50.28
C THR A 6 49.18 -14.26 48.83
N LYS A 7 50.49 -14.17 48.58
CA LYS A 7 51.21 -14.73 47.41
C LYS A 7 51.06 -16.26 47.36
N ASN A 8 51.07 -16.84 46.15
CA ASN A 8 51.84 -18.07 45.96
C ASN A 8 52.34 -18.24 44.51
N ASN A 9 53.67 -18.13 44.38
CA ASN A 9 54.46 -18.57 43.24
C ASN A 9 54.50 -20.11 43.20
N ARG A 10 54.48 -20.72 42.02
CA ARG A 10 55.29 -21.91 41.74
C ARG A 10 55.63 -22.01 40.25
N VAL A 11 56.87 -21.62 39.97
CA VAL A 11 57.64 -21.97 38.78
C VAL A 11 57.96 -23.47 38.85
N ARG A 12 57.80 -24.19 37.73
CA ARG A 12 58.49 -25.47 37.53
C ARG A 12 58.91 -25.60 36.07
N GLN A 13 60.18 -25.27 35.82
CA GLN A 13 60.91 -25.66 34.61
C GLN A 13 61.08 -27.18 34.62
N PHE A 14 60.91 -27.89 33.50
CA PHE A 14 61.65 -29.13 33.23
C PHE A 14 61.69 -29.47 31.72
N LYS A 15 62.90 -29.27 31.17
CA LYS A 15 63.65 -30.05 30.17
C LYS A 15 62.99 -30.49 28.85
N LEU A 16 63.56 -29.90 27.80
CA LEU A 16 63.71 -30.35 26.42
C LEU A 16 64.19 -31.82 26.31
N LYS A 17 63.48 -32.64 25.53
CA LYS A 17 64.03 -33.82 24.85
C LYS A 17 63.37 -33.96 23.48
N CYS A 18 64.15 -33.75 22.43
CA CYS A 18 63.85 -34.17 21.07
C CYS A 18 63.92 -35.69 20.99
N LEU A 19 62.86 -36.34 20.53
CA LEU A 19 62.91 -37.67 19.94
C LEU A 19 62.19 -37.61 18.60
N ALA A 20 62.94 -37.84 17.53
CA ALA A 20 62.41 -38.08 16.20
C ALA A 20 61.84 -39.49 16.14
N LEU A 21 60.59 -39.62 15.69
CA LEU A 21 59.96 -40.89 15.33
C LEU A 21 59.20 -40.69 14.01
N LEU A 22 59.76 -41.25 12.95
CA LEU A 22 59.10 -41.53 11.68
C LEU A 22 58.14 -42.70 11.89
N ALA A 23 56.85 -42.50 11.67
CA ALA A 23 55.91 -43.58 11.45
C ALA A 23 54.83 -43.15 10.44
N PHE A 24 54.53 -44.11 9.56
CA PHE A 24 53.67 -44.01 8.39
C PHE A 24 52.21 -43.67 8.71
N GLY A 25 51.56 -43.03 7.75
CA GLY A 25 50.28 -42.36 7.93
C GLY A 25 49.07 -43.27 8.01
N VAL A 26 47.95 -42.66 8.43
CA VAL A 26 46.57 -43.01 8.03
C VAL A 26 45.74 -41.73 8.13
N CYS A 27 45.07 -41.41 7.03
CA CYS A 27 43.92 -40.50 6.86
C CYS A 27 43.90 -39.22 7.70
N SER A 28 44.37 -38.12 7.10
CA SER A 28 43.77 -36.82 7.34
C SER A 28 42.28 -36.92 7.04
N GLY A 29 41.47 -37.01 8.08
CA GLY A 29 40.06 -36.65 8.01
C GLY A 29 40.01 -35.18 7.63
N ALA A 30 39.99 -34.90 6.33
CA ALA A 30 39.55 -33.63 5.83
C ALA A 30 38.12 -33.45 6.33
N PHE A 31 37.95 -32.62 7.35
CA PHE A 31 36.70 -31.91 7.53
C PHE A 31 36.52 -31.09 6.24
N ALA A 32 35.84 -31.66 5.26
CA ALA A 32 35.24 -30.91 4.19
C ALA A 32 34.17 -30.02 4.84
N ALA A 33 34.59 -28.85 5.31
CA ALA A 33 33.67 -27.73 5.39
C ALA A 33 33.11 -27.57 3.98
N GLN A 34 31.81 -27.81 3.81
CA GLN A 34 31.10 -27.45 2.59
C GLN A 34 31.05 -25.92 2.53
N SER A 35 32.17 -25.30 2.17
CA SER A 35 32.19 -23.97 1.61
C SER A 35 31.52 -24.09 0.25
N SER A 36 30.30 -23.59 0.11
CA SER A 36 29.63 -23.42 -1.16
C SER A 36 30.52 -22.60 -2.09
N THR A 37 31.16 -23.27 -3.06
CA THR A 37 32.13 -22.71 -4.01
C THR A 37 31.47 -21.92 -5.15
N ALA A 38 30.23 -21.47 -4.98
CA ALA A 38 29.54 -20.70 -6.00
C ALA A 38 30.14 -19.29 -6.06
N GLN A 39 30.79 -18.99 -7.19
CA GLN A 39 31.32 -17.65 -7.46
C GLN A 39 30.17 -16.64 -7.53
N CYS A 40 30.36 -15.45 -6.97
CA CYS A 40 29.38 -14.38 -7.07
C CYS A 40 29.09 -14.05 -8.54
N PRO A 41 27.82 -14.10 -9.01
CA PRO A 41 27.49 -13.83 -10.40
C PRO A 41 27.81 -12.39 -10.81
N SER A 42 27.59 -11.42 -9.92
CA SER A 42 27.92 -10.01 -10.10
C SER A 42 27.81 -9.25 -8.78
N ASP A 43 28.66 -8.23 -8.60
CA ASP A 43 28.52 -7.24 -7.52
C ASP A 43 27.45 -6.19 -7.84
N ASN A 44 27.13 -5.97 -9.12
CA ASN A 44 26.02 -5.12 -9.53
C ASN A 44 24.69 -5.84 -9.26
N PHE A 45 23.79 -5.20 -8.49
CA PHE A 45 22.54 -5.84 -8.08
C PHE A 45 21.64 -6.23 -9.26
N ALA A 46 21.50 -5.38 -10.28
CA ALA A 46 20.64 -5.67 -11.41
C ALA A 46 21.17 -6.84 -12.25
N ASP A 47 22.48 -6.88 -12.48
CA ASP A 47 23.13 -7.99 -13.18
C ASP A 47 23.05 -9.28 -12.37
N PHE A 48 23.24 -9.20 -11.05
CA PHE A 48 23.05 -10.35 -10.15
C PHE A 48 21.61 -10.88 -10.23
N VAL A 49 20.60 -10.02 -10.19
CA VAL A 49 19.19 -10.43 -10.25
C VAL A 49 18.87 -11.13 -11.56
N LYS A 50 19.46 -10.71 -12.69
CA LYS A 50 19.30 -11.37 -13.99
C LYS A 50 19.78 -12.83 -13.97
N GLU A 51 20.90 -13.09 -13.30
CA GLU A 51 21.44 -14.44 -13.13
C GLU A 51 20.61 -15.24 -12.11
N PHE A 52 20.27 -14.64 -10.98
CA PHE A 52 19.47 -15.25 -9.91
C PHE A 52 18.05 -15.63 -10.39
N SER A 53 17.42 -14.83 -11.25
CA SER A 53 16.06 -15.09 -11.72
C SER A 53 15.94 -16.22 -12.74
N THR A 54 17.06 -16.62 -13.36
CA THR A 54 17.08 -17.58 -14.47
C THR A 54 17.76 -18.91 -14.14
N LYS A 55 18.65 -18.94 -13.14
CA LYS A 55 19.51 -20.11 -12.85
C LYS A 55 19.21 -20.73 -11.48
N PRO A 56 18.62 -21.94 -11.43
CA PRO A 56 18.34 -22.64 -10.18
C PRO A 56 19.58 -22.86 -9.30
N GLU A 57 20.74 -23.10 -9.89
CA GLU A 57 22.01 -23.25 -9.18
C GLU A 57 22.45 -21.96 -8.47
N VAL A 58 22.17 -20.79 -9.07
CA VAL A 58 22.40 -19.48 -8.45
C VAL A 58 21.40 -19.26 -7.32
N GLN A 59 20.12 -19.61 -7.52
CA GLN A 59 19.12 -19.53 -6.46
C GLN A 59 19.53 -20.40 -5.26
N GLN A 60 19.92 -21.65 -5.48
CA GLN A 60 20.31 -22.57 -4.42
C GLN A 60 21.54 -22.07 -3.64
N ALA A 61 22.50 -21.42 -4.31
CA ALA A 61 23.72 -20.93 -3.69
C ALA A 61 23.55 -19.59 -2.94
N PHE A 62 22.65 -18.73 -3.40
CA PHE A 62 22.54 -17.33 -2.93
C PHE A 62 21.21 -17.03 -2.21
N ILE A 63 20.62 -18.03 -1.56
CA ILE A 63 19.53 -17.87 -0.59
C ILE A 63 20.09 -18.08 0.82
N ALA A 64 19.78 -17.15 1.73
CA ALA A 64 20.21 -17.26 3.13
C ALA A 64 19.59 -18.51 3.79
N SER A 65 20.35 -19.16 4.67
CA SER A 65 19.82 -20.18 5.57
C SER A 65 20.08 -19.75 7.03
N PRO A 66 19.05 -19.31 7.78
CA PRO A 66 17.64 -19.23 7.38
C PRO A 66 17.31 -17.99 6.53
N VAL A 67 16.34 -18.15 5.61
CA VAL A 67 15.65 -17.06 4.93
C VAL A 67 14.39 -16.67 5.71
N ILE A 68 13.99 -15.40 5.65
CA ILE A 68 12.73 -14.95 6.21
C ILE A 68 11.63 -15.06 5.16
N GLU A 69 10.59 -15.83 5.43
CA GLU A 69 9.37 -15.85 4.62
C GLU A 69 8.26 -15.08 5.32
N GLN A 70 7.54 -14.26 4.56
CA GLN A 70 6.40 -13.51 5.06
C GLN A 70 5.20 -13.70 4.12
N THR A 71 4.03 -13.95 4.69
CA THR A 71 2.79 -14.15 3.93
C THR A 71 1.61 -13.51 4.64
N VAL A 72 0.61 -13.06 3.89
CA VAL A 72 -0.69 -12.67 4.46
C VAL A 72 -1.60 -13.89 4.51
N VAL A 73 -2.14 -14.19 5.70
CA VAL A 73 -3.04 -15.34 5.91
C VAL A 73 -4.44 -14.89 6.33
N ALA A 74 -5.44 -15.67 5.95
CA ALA A 74 -6.81 -15.50 6.40
C ALA A 74 -6.93 -15.80 7.90
N THR A 75 -7.69 -14.97 8.61
CA THR A 75 -8.17 -15.23 9.98
C THR A 75 -9.69 -15.02 10.08
N GLU A 76 -10.28 -15.12 11.27
CA GLU A 76 -11.73 -14.92 11.46
C GLU A 76 -12.19 -13.48 11.23
N SER A 77 -11.33 -12.48 11.42
CA SER A 77 -11.72 -11.06 11.39
C SER A 77 -10.93 -10.22 10.39
N LYS A 78 -9.60 -10.22 10.49
CA LYS A 78 -8.70 -9.40 9.66
C LYS A 78 -7.55 -10.25 9.12
N PRO A 79 -7.10 -10.06 7.88
CA PRO A 79 -5.92 -10.75 7.39
C PRO A 79 -4.73 -10.46 8.31
N ARG A 80 -3.90 -11.48 8.56
CA ARG A 80 -2.74 -11.35 9.44
C ARG A 80 -1.46 -11.58 8.66
N VAL A 81 -0.49 -10.70 8.86
CA VAL A 81 0.87 -10.90 8.37
C VAL A 81 1.58 -11.91 9.27
N VAL A 82 2.06 -12.99 8.68
CA VAL A 82 2.79 -14.06 9.38
C VAL A 82 4.21 -14.14 8.82
N GLN A 83 5.19 -14.17 9.72
CA GLN A 83 6.59 -14.32 9.39
C GLN A 83 7.13 -15.63 9.94
N ARG A 84 7.89 -16.37 9.13
CA ARG A 84 8.64 -17.56 9.56
C ARG A 84 10.08 -17.51 9.08
N LYS A 85 10.98 -18.23 9.77
CA LYS A 85 12.37 -18.44 9.36
C LYS A 85 12.50 -19.86 8.84
N SER A 86 12.95 -20.00 7.60
CA SER A 86 13.05 -21.30 6.93
C SER A 86 14.48 -21.58 6.53
N LYS A 87 14.94 -22.81 6.81
CA LYS A 87 16.30 -23.24 6.40
C LYS A 87 16.42 -23.44 4.90
N VAL A 88 15.30 -23.76 4.26
CA VAL A 88 15.18 -24.00 2.82
C VAL A 88 13.95 -23.24 2.34
N LEU A 89 14.12 -22.39 1.33
CA LEU A 89 13.02 -21.78 0.60
C LEU A 89 12.55 -22.76 -0.49
N ASP A 90 11.24 -22.90 -0.68
CA ASP A 90 10.72 -23.65 -1.81
C ASP A 90 11.04 -22.90 -3.12
N LEU A 91 11.92 -23.48 -3.95
CA LEU A 91 12.33 -22.87 -5.22
C LEU A 91 11.17 -22.75 -6.21
N GLN A 92 10.07 -23.49 -6.05
CA GLN A 92 8.86 -23.30 -6.87
C GLN A 92 8.27 -21.89 -6.68
N SER A 93 8.45 -21.28 -5.50
CA SER A 93 8.05 -19.89 -5.26
C SER A 93 8.88 -18.86 -6.05
N LEU A 94 10.06 -19.26 -6.55
CA LEU A 94 10.97 -18.41 -7.34
C LEU A 94 10.88 -18.64 -8.84
N VAL A 95 10.19 -19.69 -9.29
CA VAL A 95 10.00 -20.00 -10.72
C VAL A 95 9.35 -18.82 -11.45
N MET A 96 8.47 -18.08 -10.78
CA MET A 96 7.84 -16.87 -11.31
C MET A 96 8.85 -15.75 -11.65
N LEU A 97 10.07 -15.77 -11.12
CA LEU A 97 11.08 -14.75 -11.44
C LEU A 97 11.67 -14.89 -12.84
N ALA A 98 11.58 -16.08 -13.45
CA ALA A 98 12.12 -16.31 -14.78
C ALA A 98 11.39 -15.43 -15.82
N PRO A 99 12.11 -14.78 -16.76
CA PRO A 99 11.51 -13.87 -17.74
C PRO A 99 10.34 -14.47 -18.53
N ASP A 100 10.44 -15.74 -18.92
CA ASP A 100 9.38 -16.44 -19.65
C ASP A 100 8.09 -16.59 -18.82
N ASN A 101 8.21 -16.78 -17.51
CA ASN A 101 7.05 -16.91 -16.62
C ASN A 101 6.45 -15.55 -16.29
N ILE A 102 7.28 -14.52 -16.10
CA ILE A 102 6.82 -13.14 -15.97
C ILE A 102 5.98 -12.74 -17.20
N ALA A 103 6.50 -13.00 -18.41
CA ALA A 103 5.82 -12.66 -19.66
C ALA A 103 4.52 -13.45 -19.87
N LYS A 104 4.51 -14.76 -19.55
CA LYS A 104 3.32 -15.62 -19.70
C LYS A 104 2.19 -15.29 -18.72
N SER A 105 2.52 -14.71 -17.57
CA SER A 105 1.57 -14.44 -16.49
C SER A 105 1.16 -12.97 -16.37
N GLU A 106 1.48 -12.14 -17.37
CA GLU A 106 1.21 -10.69 -17.37
C GLU A 106 1.76 -9.98 -16.12
N LEU A 107 2.82 -10.55 -15.53
CA LEU A 107 3.50 -9.98 -14.38
C LEU A 107 4.55 -8.98 -14.86
N SER A 108 4.97 -8.12 -13.95
CA SER A 108 6.14 -7.28 -14.09
C SER A 108 7.15 -7.63 -13.00
N LEU A 109 8.42 -7.75 -13.38
CA LEU A 109 9.55 -7.84 -12.47
C LEU A 109 10.28 -6.51 -12.47
N GLN A 110 10.38 -5.88 -11.31
CA GLN A 110 11.01 -4.58 -11.14
C GLN A 110 12.18 -4.70 -10.16
N VAL A 111 13.38 -4.31 -10.61
CA VAL A 111 14.55 -4.19 -9.75
C VAL A 111 14.50 -2.82 -9.08
N GLN A 112 14.24 -2.79 -7.78
CA GLN A 112 14.22 -1.58 -6.98
C GLN A 112 15.52 -1.49 -6.17
N LEU A 113 16.31 -0.47 -6.48
CA LEU A 113 17.53 -0.18 -5.76
C LEU A 113 17.22 0.26 -4.32
N PRO A 114 18.10 -0.08 -3.35
CA PRO A 114 19.40 -0.71 -3.57
C PRO A 114 19.39 -2.25 -3.65
N ASN A 115 18.32 -2.92 -3.24
CA ASN A 115 18.40 -4.35 -2.90
C ASN A 115 17.08 -5.14 -2.94
N GLN A 116 16.06 -4.65 -3.66
CA GLN A 116 14.76 -5.31 -3.73
C GLN A 116 14.39 -5.70 -5.16
N VAL A 117 13.72 -6.85 -5.29
CA VAL A 117 13.03 -7.26 -6.52
C VAL A 117 11.55 -7.36 -6.20
N LEU A 118 10.73 -6.69 -7.00
CA LEU A 118 9.28 -6.68 -6.86
C LEU A 118 8.66 -7.40 -8.03
N VAL A 119 7.71 -8.27 -7.73
CA VAL A 119 6.89 -8.93 -8.75
C VAL A 119 5.43 -8.59 -8.50
N ARG A 120 4.77 -8.02 -9.50
CA ARG A 120 3.38 -7.58 -9.40
C ARG A 120 2.67 -7.66 -10.75
N ASP A 121 1.35 -7.74 -10.73
CA ASP A 121 0.51 -7.49 -11.91
C ASP A 121 -0.02 -6.03 -11.91
N HIS A 122 -0.80 -5.70 -12.93
CA HIS A 122 -1.46 -4.40 -13.07
C HIS A 122 -2.83 -4.31 -12.35
N ASN A 123 -3.39 -5.44 -11.89
CA ASN A 123 -4.71 -5.54 -11.26
C ASN A 123 -4.65 -5.54 -9.71
N GLY A 124 -3.45 -5.57 -9.14
CA GLY A 124 -3.19 -5.70 -7.72
C GLY A 124 -3.36 -7.12 -7.17
N GLU A 125 -3.48 -8.17 -7.98
CA GLU A 125 -3.76 -9.53 -7.48
C GLU A 125 -2.49 -10.17 -6.88
N VAL A 126 -1.34 -9.84 -7.47
CA VAL A 126 -0.02 -10.31 -7.08
C VAL A 126 0.83 -9.16 -6.58
N LEU A 127 1.44 -9.34 -5.41
CA LEU A 127 2.55 -8.52 -4.92
C LEU A 127 3.53 -9.40 -4.16
N LYS A 128 4.74 -9.55 -4.70
CA LYS A 128 5.85 -10.22 -4.03
C LYS A 128 7.06 -9.32 -3.95
N ILE A 129 7.76 -9.37 -2.83
CA ILE A 129 8.94 -8.55 -2.56
C ILE A 129 10.06 -9.48 -2.09
N PHE A 130 11.18 -9.45 -2.80
CA PHE A 130 12.38 -10.21 -2.49
C PHE A 130 13.47 -9.23 -2.08
N THR A 131 13.93 -9.32 -0.83
CA THR A 131 14.94 -8.42 -0.27
C THR A 131 16.27 -9.13 -0.11
N PHE A 132 17.30 -8.55 -0.73
CA PHE A 132 18.65 -9.06 -0.74
C PHE A 132 19.54 -8.27 0.21
N LYS A 133 20.61 -8.90 0.68
CA LYS A 133 21.69 -8.23 1.41
C LYS A 133 23.00 -8.46 0.68
N HIS A 134 23.78 -7.41 0.53
CA HIS A 134 25.14 -7.50 0.02
C HIS A 134 26.13 -7.62 1.18
N ASN A 135 26.94 -8.69 1.17
CA ASN A 135 28.15 -8.80 1.98
C ASN A 135 29.33 -9.04 1.01
N ASP A 136 29.84 -10.27 0.91
CA ASP A 136 30.82 -10.71 -0.11
C ASP A 136 30.16 -10.96 -1.48
N CYS A 137 28.84 -11.17 -1.48
CA CYS A 137 27.97 -11.24 -2.65
C CYS A 137 26.53 -10.90 -2.22
N TRP A 138 25.62 -10.76 -3.18
CA TRP A 138 24.18 -10.66 -2.93
C TRP A 138 23.59 -11.99 -2.46
N VAL A 139 22.77 -11.93 -1.41
CA VAL A 139 22.05 -13.09 -0.87
C VAL A 139 20.60 -12.73 -0.60
N LEU A 140 19.65 -13.56 -1.03
CA LEU A 140 18.24 -13.41 -0.70
C LEU A 140 18.03 -13.66 0.79
N THR A 141 17.62 -12.65 1.54
CA THR A 141 17.42 -12.74 2.99
C THR A 141 15.96 -12.76 3.41
N ARG A 142 15.07 -12.25 2.54
CA ARG A 142 13.63 -12.20 2.80
C ARG A 142 12.84 -12.36 1.51
N ALA A 143 11.82 -13.21 1.55
CA ALA A 143 10.81 -13.38 0.51
C ALA A 143 9.43 -13.10 1.11
N GLU A 144 8.70 -12.15 0.52
CA GLU A 144 7.41 -11.69 1.01
C GLU A 144 6.35 -11.92 -0.06
N ASP A 145 5.25 -12.56 0.31
CA ASP A 145 4.05 -12.71 -0.51
C ASP A 145 2.89 -11.94 0.13
N TRP A 146 2.61 -10.77 -0.43
CA TRP A 146 1.55 -9.88 0.01
C TRP A 146 0.23 -10.12 -0.74
N SER A 147 0.20 -11.05 -1.68
CA SER A 147 -0.95 -11.34 -2.53
C SER A 147 -2.17 -11.77 -1.70
N LEU A 148 -3.35 -11.25 -2.04
CA LEU A 148 -4.56 -11.39 -1.21
C LEU A 148 -5.60 -12.37 -1.74
N GLU A 149 -5.41 -12.99 -2.91
CA GLU A 149 -6.44 -13.85 -3.51
C GLU A 149 -6.80 -15.05 -2.61
N ALA A 150 -5.82 -15.69 -1.96
CA ALA A 150 -6.08 -16.77 -1.01
C ALA A 150 -6.88 -16.29 0.23
N VAL A 151 -6.60 -15.06 0.69
CA VAL A 151 -7.33 -14.43 1.80
C VAL A 151 -8.77 -14.15 1.41
N LEU A 152 -8.98 -13.56 0.23
CA LEU A 152 -10.29 -13.24 -0.31
C LEU A 152 -11.13 -14.50 -0.58
N ASP A 153 -10.50 -15.59 -1.02
CA ASP A 153 -11.16 -16.87 -1.23
C ASP A 153 -11.71 -17.49 0.05
N VAL A 154 -10.97 -17.39 1.15
CA VAL A 154 -11.37 -17.95 2.44
C VAL A 154 -12.38 -17.05 3.15
N GLN A 155 -12.10 -15.74 3.24
CA GLN A 155 -12.90 -14.81 4.06
C GLN A 155 -14.09 -14.22 3.32
N TYR A 156 -14.00 -14.07 2.00
CA TYR A 156 -15.00 -13.38 1.18
C TYR A 156 -15.41 -14.20 -0.07
N PRO A 157 -15.74 -15.49 0.08
CA PRO A 157 -15.99 -16.38 -1.08
C PRO A 157 -17.13 -15.89 -1.98
N LYS A 158 -18.12 -15.19 -1.42
CA LYS A 158 -19.26 -14.65 -2.18
C LYS A 158 -18.84 -13.59 -3.20
N LEU A 159 -17.73 -12.88 -2.98
CA LEU A 159 -17.25 -11.85 -3.89
C LEU A 159 -16.72 -12.41 -5.22
N LYS A 160 -16.53 -13.73 -5.35
CA LYS A 160 -16.19 -14.37 -6.63
C LYS A 160 -17.24 -14.07 -7.72
N ALA A 161 -18.50 -13.86 -7.34
CA ALA A 161 -19.58 -13.53 -8.27
C ALA A 161 -19.64 -12.03 -8.64
N SER A 162 -18.81 -11.19 -8.04
CA SER A 162 -18.82 -9.73 -8.21
C SER A 162 -17.39 -9.20 -8.32
N PRO A 163 -16.73 -9.31 -9.50
CA PRO A 163 -15.32 -8.96 -9.67
C PRO A 163 -14.97 -7.53 -9.24
N GLY A 164 -15.84 -6.55 -9.55
CA GLY A 164 -15.65 -5.16 -9.13
C GLY A 164 -15.59 -4.99 -7.61
N GLU A 165 -16.54 -5.59 -6.89
CA GLU A 165 -16.59 -5.57 -5.42
C GLU A 165 -15.46 -6.38 -4.78
N ARG A 166 -15.02 -7.46 -5.44
CA ARG A 166 -13.85 -8.22 -5.01
C ARG A 166 -12.59 -7.37 -5.08
N ALA A 167 -12.41 -6.65 -6.18
CA ALA A 167 -11.27 -5.77 -6.40
C ALA A 167 -11.31 -4.55 -5.47
N LEU A 168 -12.49 -3.95 -5.22
CA LEU A 168 -12.69 -2.95 -4.17
C LEU A 168 -12.23 -3.47 -2.80
N LYS A 169 -12.69 -4.67 -2.43
CA LYS A 169 -12.33 -5.28 -1.15
C LYS A 169 -10.84 -5.54 -1.05
N ARG A 170 -10.22 -6.05 -2.12
CA ARG A 170 -8.77 -6.24 -2.22
C ARG A 170 -8.02 -4.93 -2.00
N GLY A 171 -8.43 -3.86 -2.67
CA GLY A 171 -7.84 -2.54 -2.51
C GLY A 171 -7.94 -2.02 -1.08
N ALA A 172 -9.11 -2.18 -0.44
CA ALA A 172 -9.30 -1.79 0.96
C ALA A 172 -8.42 -2.58 1.94
N LEU A 173 -8.23 -3.87 1.69
CA LEU A 173 -7.33 -4.70 2.51
C LEU A 173 -5.87 -4.28 2.33
N TYR A 174 -5.42 -4.00 1.10
CA TYR A 174 -4.07 -3.46 0.87
C TYR A 174 -3.86 -2.10 1.52
N ASN A 175 -4.85 -1.20 1.42
CA ASN A 175 -4.77 0.11 2.04
C ASN A 175 -4.61 -0.03 3.57
N GLN A 176 -5.40 -0.89 4.20
CA GLN A 176 -5.28 -1.17 5.64
C GLN A 176 -3.91 -1.79 5.99
N LEU A 177 -3.43 -2.76 5.20
CA LEU A 177 -2.11 -3.35 5.40
C LEU A 177 -1.00 -2.30 5.23
N GLY A 178 -1.16 -1.35 4.32
CA GLY A 178 -0.23 -0.22 4.13
C GLY A 178 -0.17 0.70 5.34
N ILE A 179 -1.31 0.92 6.01
CA ILE A 179 -1.39 1.68 7.28
C ILE A 179 -0.75 0.89 8.43
N ASP A 180 -1.04 -0.41 8.52
CA ASP A 180 -0.61 -1.25 9.64
C ASP A 180 0.87 -1.68 9.55
N THR A 181 1.48 -1.56 8.37
CA THR A 181 2.86 -1.98 8.11
C THR A 181 3.83 -0.82 8.34
N GLU A 182 4.82 -1.01 9.20
CA GLU A 182 5.92 -0.06 9.40
C GLU A 182 7.19 -0.52 8.65
N SER A 183 7.13 -0.59 7.31
CA SER A 183 8.28 -1.01 6.50
C SER A 183 8.30 -0.38 5.10
N SER A 184 9.35 -0.63 4.32
CA SER A 184 9.42 -0.19 2.92
C SER A 184 8.30 -0.79 2.05
N ALA A 185 7.68 -1.90 2.49
CA ALA A 185 6.56 -2.53 1.81
C ALA A 185 5.29 -1.66 1.80
N SER A 186 5.11 -0.72 2.74
CA SER A 186 3.88 0.09 2.85
C SER A 186 3.59 0.89 1.57
N SER A 187 4.63 1.47 0.96
CA SER A 187 4.52 2.15 -0.34
C SER A 187 4.00 1.22 -1.45
N GLN A 188 4.43 -0.04 -1.45
CA GLN A 188 4.03 -1.03 -2.45
C GLN A 188 2.61 -1.53 -2.21
N LEU A 189 2.19 -1.61 -0.94
CA LEU A 189 0.82 -1.93 -0.56
C LEU A 189 -0.14 -0.85 -1.03
N TYR A 190 0.18 0.44 -0.89
CA TYR A 190 -0.64 1.53 -1.43
C TYR A 190 -0.72 1.50 -2.97
N ILE A 191 0.36 1.15 -3.66
CA ILE A 191 0.34 0.93 -5.12
C ILE A 191 -0.60 -0.23 -5.48
N SER A 192 -0.52 -1.37 -4.78
CA SER A 192 -1.43 -2.50 -5.01
C SER A 192 -2.88 -2.18 -4.64
N ALA A 193 -3.11 -1.30 -3.66
CA ALA A 193 -4.43 -0.77 -3.34
C ALA A 193 -4.99 0.02 -4.51
N LEU A 194 -4.22 0.99 -5.04
CA LEU A 194 -4.60 1.77 -6.23
C LEU A 194 -4.89 0.87 -7.43
N ASN A 195 -4.01 -0.08 -7.75
CA ASN A 195 -4.20 -1.02 -8.86
C ASN A 195 -5.47 -1.86 -8.69
N SER A 196 -5.76 -2.31 -7.46
CA SER A 196 -6.99 -3.05 -7.16
C SER A 196 -8.24 -2.18 -7.30
N TYR A 197 -8.20 -0.93 -6.86
CA TYR A 197 -9.31 -0.01 -7.06
C TYR A 197 -9.55 0.33 -8.52
N LEU A 198 -8.48 0.53 -9.31
CA LEU A 198 -8.58 0.72 -10.76
C LEU A 198 -9.19 -0.50 -11.44
N ASN A 199 -8.74 -1.70 -11.09
CA ASN A 199 -9.34 -2.94 -11.57
C ASN A 199 -10.84 -3.04 -11.19
N GLY A 200 -11.21 -2.65 -9.97
CA GLY A 200 -12.61 -2.62 -9.56
C GLY A 200 -13.47 -1.61 -10.35
N ALA A 201 -12.89 -0.44 -10.64
CA ALA A 201 -13.53 0.61 -11.43
C ALA A 201 -13.75 0.15 -12.88
N ASP A 202 -12.76 -0.51 -13.48
CA ASP A 202 -12.85 -1.06 -14.84
C ASP A 202 -13.92 -2.18 -14.92
N GLN A 203 -14.20 -2.84 -13.80
CA GLN A 203 -15.29 -3.83 -13.65
C GLN A 203 -16.63 -3.20 -13.22
N GLY A 204 -16.73 -1.87 -13.18
CA GLY A 204 -17.97 -1.12 -12.96
C GLY A 204 -18.30 -0.81 -11.50
N SER A 205 -17.40 -1.05 -10.54
CA SER A 205 -17.62 -0.63 -9.14
C SER A 205 -17.38 0.88 -9.00
N ALA A 206 -18.45 1.63 -8.70
CA ALA A 206 -18.40 3.08 -8.53
C ALA A 206 -17.62 3.46 -7.26
N GLU A 207 -17.75 2.67 -6.22
CA GLU A 207 -17.02 2.79 -4.96
C GLU A 207 -15.52 2.54 -5.17
N ALA A 208 -15.15 1.59 -6.04
CA ALA A 208 -13.75 1.39 -6.40
C ALA A 208 -13.19 2.58 -7.19
N ALA A 209 -13.97 3.16 -8.11
CA ALA A 209 -13.58 4.36 -8.83
C ALA A 209 -13.34 5.55 -7.88
N PHE A 210 -14.24 5.75 -6.90
CA PHE A 210 -14.08 6.77 -5.88
C PHE A 210 -12.83 6.52 -5.00
N ALA A 211 -12.62 5.28 -4.56
CA ALA A 211 -11.45 4.91 -3.76
C ALA A 211 -10.12 5.08 -4.53
N ALA A 212 -10.10 4.76 -5.83
CA ALA A 212 -8.94 4.99 -6.69
C ALA A 212 -8.58 6.47 -6.78
N ALA A 213 -9.58 7.34 -7.00
CA ALA A 213 -9.37 8.78 -7.00
C ALA A 213 -8.87 9.28 -5.63
N GLY A 214 -9.49 8.82 -4.54
CA GLY A 214 -9.13 9.22 -3.18
C GLY A 214 -7.70 8.87 -2.78
N ILE A 215 -7.26 7.62 -2.97
CA ILE A 215 -5.89 7.19 -2.61
C ILE A 215 -4.82 7.83 -3.51
N SER A 216 -5.18 8.16 -4.76
CA SER A 216 -4.33 8.91 -5.67
C SER A 216 -4.16 10.36 -5.22
N LEU A 217 -5.24 11.01 -4.78
CA LEU A 217 -5.23 12.40 -4.31
C LEU A 217 -4.60 12.57 -2.92
N SER A 218 -4.63 11.54 -2.08
CA SER A 218 -4.02 11.59 -0.74
C SER A 218 -2.49 11.62 -0.74
N GLY A 219 -1.86 11.27 -1.87
CA GLY A 219 -0.41 11.11 -1.99
C GLY A 219 0.15 9.83 -1.37
N GLN A 220 -0.69 8.94 -0.82
CA GLN A 220 -0.25 7.65 -0.29
C GLN A 220 0.13 6.66 -1.42
N ALA A 221 -0.55 6.75 -2.56
CA ALA A 221 -0.24 6.03 -3.79
C ALA A 221 0.21 7.02 -4.88
N PRO A 222 0.80 6.54 -6.00
CA PRO A 222 1.12 7.39 -7.14
C PRO A 222 -0.10 8.18 -7.60
N ARG A 223 0.08 9.50 -7.72
CA ARG A 223 -0.97 10.38 -8.21
C ARG A 223 -1.22 10.09 -9.69
N LEU A 224 -2.46 9.79 -10.03
CA LEU A 224 -2.93 9.65 -11.40
C LEU A 224 -2.98 11.00 -12.11
N GLU A 225 -3.00 10.96 -13.44
CA GLU A 225 -3.24 12.14 -14.28
C GLU A 225 -4.62 12.75 -14.02
N ASN A 226 -4.74 14.08 -14.10
CA ASN A 226 -5.99 14.80 -13.81
C ASN A 226 -7.17 14.26 -14.64
N ALA A 227 -6.93 13.94 -15.90
CA ALA A 227 -7.95 13.39 -16.78
C ALA A 227 -8.50 12.05 -16.28
N LYS A 228 -7.65 11.18 -15.72
CA LYS A 228 -8.07 9.88 -15.17
C LYS A 228 -8.80 10.06 -13.84
N ILE A 229 -8.33 10.96 -12.97
CA ILE A 229 -9.02 11.29 -11.70
C ILE A 229 -10.41 11.84 -11.98
N LEU A 230 -10.53 12.80 -12.90
CA LEU A 230 -11.81 13.37 -13.32
C LEU A 230 -12.76 12.28 -13.85
N GLN A 231 -12.28 11.41 -14.75
CA GLN A 231 -13.08 10.30 -15.28
C GLN A 231 -13.60 9.37 -14.16
N LEU A 232 -12.75 9.01 -13.19
CA LEU A 232 -13.12 8.16 -12.06
C LEU A 232 -14.20 8.84 -11.20
N LEU A 233 -14.01 10.11 -10.86
CA LEU A 233 -14.96 10.89 -10.05
C LEU A 233 -16.29 11.10 -10.78
N GLU A 234 -16.28 11.45 -12.07
CA GLU A 234 -17.50 11.60 -12.88
C GLU A 234 -18.28 10.28 -12.99
N SER A 235 -17.57 9.14 -13.11
CA SER A 235 -18.22 7.84 -13.13
C SER A 235 -18.82 7.49 -11.77
N ALA A 236 -18.07 7.69 -10.70
CA ALA A 236 -18.49 7.36 -9.34
C ALA A 236 -19.65 8.25 -8.86
N ALA A 237 -19.61 9.56 -9.16
CA ALA A 237 -20.61 10.54 -8.73
C ALA A 237 -22.04 10.28 -9.25
N LYS A 238 -22.21 9.35 -10.21
CA LYS A 238 -23.53 8.92 -10.69
C LYS A 238 -24.30 8.12 -9.63
N SER A 239 -23.61 7.46 -8.70
CA SER A 239 -24.22 6.59 -7.70
C SER A 239 -23.61 6.69 -6.30
N VAL A 240 -22.41 7.27 -6.16
CA VAL A 240 -21.72 7.49 -4.88
C VAL A 240 -21.83 8.97 -4.52
N PRO A 241 -22.67 9.37 -3.55
CA PRO A 241 -22.86 10.77 -3.21
C PRO A 241 -21.56 11.48 -2.80
N GLU A 242 -20.70 10.82 -2.03
CA GLU A 242 -19.39 11.32 -1.58
C GLU A 242 -18.45 11.63 -2.76
N ALA A 243 -18.52 10.83 -3.83
CA ALA A 243 -17.76 11.09 -5.04
C ALA A 243 -18.22 12.36 -5.75
N GLY A 244 -19.50 12.73 -5.66
CA GLY A 244 -20.01 13.98 -6.20
C GLY A 244 -19.51 15.22 -5.44
N VAL A 245 -19.27 15.11 -4.13
CA VAL A 245 -18.61 16.15 -3.34
C VAL A 245 -17.14 16.27 -3.76
N ALA A 246 -16.41 15.16 -3.82
CA ALA A 246 -15.02 15.16 -4.27
C ALA A 246 -14.85 15.65 -5.72
N LEU A 247 -15.81 15.34 -6.60
CA LEU A 247 -15.86 15.87 -7.96
C LEU A 247 -16.02 17.40 -7.98
N ALA A 248 -16.86 17.94 -7.09
CA ALA A 248 -17.06 19.38 -6.98
C ALA A 248 -15.78 20.10 -6.54
N ASP A 249 -15.09 19.55 -5.55
CA ASP A 249 -13.80 20.06 -5.08
C ASP A 249 -12.76 19.98 -6.20
N PHE A 250 -12.67 18.83 -6.89
CA PHE A 250 -11.74 18.61 -7.99
C PHE A 250 -11.98 19.56 -9.18
N TYR A 251 -13.23 19.95 -9.46
CA TYR A 251 -13.53 20.98 -10.48
C TYR A 251 -12.97 22.36 -10.13
N CYS A 252 -12.83 22.65 -8.84
CA CYS A 252 -12.25 23.89 -8.36
C CYS A 252 -10.73 23.80 -8.30
N ASP A 253 -10.19 22.71 -7.75
CA ASP A 253 -8.79 22.63 -7.34
C ASP A 253 -7.91 21.60 -8.09
N GLU A 254 -8.48 20.69 -8.86
CA GLU A 254 -7.74 19.59 -9.49
C GLU A 254 -6.78 18.84 -8.53
N GLY A 255 -7.10 18.80 -7.23
CA GLY A 255 -6.27 18.20 -6.18
C GLY A 255 -5.05 19.01 -5.74
N ASN A 256 -4.97 20.31 -6.07
CA ASN A 256 -3.94 21.22 -5.56
C ASN A 256 -4.51 22.10 -4.44
N TYR A 257 -4.28 21.65 -3.21
CA TYR A 257 -4.80 22.23 -1.97
C TYR A 257 -4.00 23.43 -1.43
N GLU A 258 -2.83 23.75 -2.00
CA GLU A 258 -1.94 24.78 -1.45
C GLU A 258 -2.25 26.20 -1.95
N GLU A 259 -3.22 26.37 -2.85
CA GLU A 259 -3.51 27.66 -3.47
C GLU A 259 -4.84 28.23 -2.97
N THR A 260 -4.78 29.41 -2.33
CA THR A 260 -5.93 30.31 -2.19
C THR A 260 -6.29 30.90 -3.55
N ARG A 261 -6.84 30.07 -4.44
CA ARG A 261 -7.29 30.48 -5.76
C ARG A 261 -8.80 30.35 -5.91
N ALA A 262 -9.34 31.17 -6.80
CA ALA A 262 -10.73 31.04 -7.21
C ALA A 262 -10.96 29.66 -7.84
N CYS A 263 -12.16 29.12 -7.63
CA CYS A 263 -12.59 27.88 -8.26
C CYS A 263 -12.44 27.97 -9.79
N VAL A 264 -11.76 27.00 -10.40
CA VAL A 264 -11.52 27.00 -11.85
C VAL A 264 -12.81 26.77 -12.64
N ASN A 265 -13.69 25.88 -12.16
CA ASN A 265 -14.96 25.56 -12.82
C ASN A 265 -16.16 25.66 -11.85
N PRO A 266 -16.58 26.87 -11.46
CA PRO A 266 -17.61 27.06 -10.44
C PRO A 266 -18.98 26.47 -10.81
N GLU A 267 -19.38 26.57 -12.08
CA GLU A 267 -20.66 26.00 -12.54
C GLU A 267 -20.67 24.47 -12.50
N LYS A 268 -19.55 23.83 -12.87
CA LYS A 268 -19.42 22.37 -12.81
C LYS A 268 -19.35 21.88 -11.36
N SER A 269 -18.64 22.61 -10.51
CA SER A 269 -18.59 22.35 -9.07
C SER A 269 -19.99 22.41 -8.45
N LEU A 270 -20.74 23.49 -8.72
CA LEU A 270 -22.12 23.63 -8.26
C LEU A 270 -23.03 22.50 -8.79
N GLY A 271 -22.91 22.15 -10.08
CA GLY A 271 -23.67 21.07 -10.69
C GLY A 271 -23.40 19.70 -10.06
N ALA A 272 -22.13 19.43 -9.70
CA ALA A 272 -21.74 18.21 -9.00
C ALA A 272 -22.31 18.17 -7.57
N LEU A 273 -22.26 19.29 -6.84
CA LEU A 273 -22.88 19.40 -5.51
C LEU A 273 -24.39 19.19 -5.55
N VAL A 274 -25.10 19.85 -6.47
CA VAL A 274 -26.55 19.67 -6.64
C VAL A 274 -26.88 18.20 -6.95
N SER A 275 -26.11 17.56 -7.83
CA SER A 275 -26.31 16.14 -8.16
C SER A 275 -26.08 15.24 -6.95
N SER A 276 -25.00 15.47 -6.20
CA SER A 276 -24.67 14.73 -4.96
C SER A 276 -25.75 14.91 -3.87
N ALA A 277 -26.25 16.14 -3.69
CA ALA A 277 -27.32 16.44 -2.75
C ALA A 277 -28.63 15.72 -3.12
N ARG A 278 -28.96 15.63 -4.41
CA ARG A 278 -30.11 14.84 -4.91
C ARG A 278 -29.94 13.33 -4.69
N LEU A 279 -28.71 12.82 -4.68
CA LEU A 279 -28.40 11.45 -4.26
C LEU A 279 -28.41 11.25 -2.74
N GLY A 280 -28.63 12.32 -1.97
CA GLY A 280 -28.84 12.27 -0.52
C GLY A 280 -27.65 12.74 0.32
N SER A 281 -26.56 13.24 -0.29
CA SER A 281 -25.40 13.73 0.45
C SER A 281 -25.74 14.97 1.28
N SER A 282 -25.68 14.83 2.61
CA SER A 282 -25.77 15.98 3.52
C SER A 282 -24.56 16.89 3.40
N ASP A 283 -23.37 16.35 3.12
CA ASP A 283 -22.15 17.14 2.97
C ASP A 283 -22.22 18.05 1.74
N ALA A 284 -22.86 17.58 0.66
CA ALA A 284 -23.14 18.42 -0.51
C ALA A 284 -24.08 19.58 -0.16
N LEU A 285 -25.12 19.36 0.66
CA LEU A 285 -26.00 20.43 1.15
C LEU A 285 -25.23 21.44 2.01
N ILE A 286 -24.29 20.98 2.84
CA ILE A 286 -23.42 21.87 3.62
C ILE A 286 -22.52 22.72 2.72
N GLN A 287 -21.90 22.10 1.71
CA GLN A 287 -21.06 22.82 0.76
C GLN A 287 -21.87 23.82 -0.08
N LEU A 288 -23.08 23.46 -0.54
CA LEU A 288 -24.00 24.39 -1.20
C LEU A 288 -24.35 25.57 -0.31
N GLY A 289 -24.70 25.31 0.95
CA GLY A 289 -24.96 26.34 1.94
C GLY A 289 -23.78 27.29 2.10
N GLY A 290 -22.57 26.76 2.22
CA GLY A 290 -21.34 27.55 2.33
C GLY A 290 -21.03 28.36 1.07
N ALA A 291 -21.27 27.80 -0.12
CA ALA A 291 -21.09 28.50 -1.38
C ALA A 291 -22.04 29.69 -1.52
N TYR A 292 -23.32 29.51 -1.17
CA TYR A 292 -24.31 30.60 -1.16
C TYR A 292 -24.08 31.60 -0.02
N GLU A 293 -23.57 31.18 1.14
CA GLU A 293 -23.29 32.09 2.26
C GLU A 293 -22.11 33.01 1.97
N THR A 294 -21.00 32.43 1.50
CA THR A 294 -19.73 33.16 1.31
C THR A 294 -19.65 33.89 -0.02
N GLY A 295 -20.39 33.41 -1.02
CA GLY A 295 -20.25 33.89 -2.40
C GLY A 295 -18.90 33.54 -3.05
N ALA A 296 -18.15 32.57 -2.49
CA ALA A 296 -16.77 32.30 -2.90
C ALA A 296 -16.66 31.61 -4.28
N ILE A 297 -17.66 30.80 -4.63
CA ILE A 297 -17.68 30.02 -5.88
C ILE A 297 -18.73 30.60 -6.85
N ILE A 298 -19.81 31.16 -6.33
CA ILE A 298 -20.96 31.71 -7.07
C ILE A 298 -21.46 32.97 -6.34
N PRO A 299 -22.32 33.82 -6.94
CA PRO A 299 -22.93 34.92 -6.22
C PRO A 299 -23.68 34.45 -4.96
N GLY A 300 -23.48 35.16 -3.85
CA GLY A 300 -24.09 34.82 -2.57
C GLY A 300 -25.62 34.95 -2.57
N ASP A 301 -26.29 34.07 -1.82
CA ASP A 301 -27.74 34.01 -1.63
C ASP A 301 -28.02 33.49 -0.21
N LEU A 302 -27.99 34.39 0.79
CA LEU A 302 -28.16 34.02 2.20
C LEU A 302 -29.49 33.28 2.49
N PRO A 303 -30.64 33.67 1.91
CA PRO A 303 -31.86 32.88 2.07
C PRO A 303 -31.75 31.45 1.53
N ARG A 304 -31.05 31.23 0.41
CA ARG A 304 -30.82 29.89 -0.12
C ARG A 304 -29.77 29.11 0.67
N ALA A 305 -28.75 29.78 1.19
CA ALA A 305 -27.81 29.19 2.14
C ALA A 305 -28.55 28.64 3.37
N MET A 306 -29.46 29.42 3.94
CA MET A 306 -30.35 28.99 5.02
C MET A 306 -31.16 27.75 4.63
N ALA A 307 -31.77 27.74 3.42
CA ALA A 307 -32.53 26.58 2.95
C ALA A 307 -31.67 25.30 2.86
N CYS A 308 -30.44 25.40 2.36
CA CYS A 308 -29.50 24.28 2.30
C CYS A 308 -29.11 23.76 3.69
N TYR A 309 -28.79 24.66 4.63
CA TYR A 309 -28.44 24.26 6.00
C TYR A 309 -29.62 23.63 6.74
N GLN A 310 -30.84 24.14 6.54
CA GLN A 310 -32.05 23.52 7.12
C GLN A 310 -32.32 22.13 6.55
N GLU A 311 -32.05 21.91 5.27
CA GLU A 311 -32.21 20.59 4.67
C GLU A 311 -31.17 19.59 5.20
N ALA A 312 -29.92 20.03 5.39
CA ALA A 312 -28.88 19.23 6.03
C ALA A 312 -29.20 18.93 7.50
N ASP A 313 -29.70 19.91 8.26
CA ASP A 313 -30.13 19.75 9.65
C ASP A 313 -31.28 18.76 9.79
N LYS A 314 -32.29 18.82 8.91
CA LYS A 314 -33.38 17.83 8.85
C LYS A 314 -32.89 16.40 8.61
N LYS A 315 -31.72 16.24 7.99
CA LYS A 315 -31.04 14.95 7.79
C LYS A 315 -30.11 14.57 8.96
N GLY A 316 -30.12 15.33 10.05
CA GLY A 316 -29.31 15.10 11.25
C GLY A 316 -27.86 15.56 11.13
N ASN A 317 -27.52 16.39 10.14
CA ASN A 317 -26.15 16.90 10.00
C ASN A 317 -25.93 18.13 10.90
N GLU A 318 -25.07 17.98 11.91
CA GLU A 318 -24.79 19.03 12.89
C GLU A 318 -24.18 20.31 12.29
N ALA A 319 -23.43 20.21 11.18
CA ALA A 319 -22.93 21.40 10.50
C ALA A 319 -24.08 22.22 9.89
N GLY A 320 -25.17 21.55 9.50
CA GLY A 320 -26.41 22.17 9.06
C GLY A 320 -27.03 22.96 10.19
N ALA A 321 -27.23 22.34 11.35
CA ALA A 321 -27.76 23.00 12.55
C ALA A 321 -26.94 24.26 12.92
N ARG A 322 -25.60 24.15 12.91
CA ARG A 322 -24.70 25.28 13.17
C ARG A 322 -24.82 26.39 12.11
N GLY A 323 -25.01 26.03 10.84
CA GLY A 323 -25.26 26.98 9.76
C GLY A 323 -26.58 27.73 9.95
N VAL A 324 -27.65 27.02 10.31
CA VAL A 324 -28.97 27.61 10.62
C VAL A 324 -28.86 28.58 11.80
N GLU A 325 -28.22 28.18 12.89
CA GLU A 325 -28.02 29.03 14.06
C GLU A 325 -27.22 30.29 13.70
N ARG A 326 -26.07 30.13 13.03
CA ARG A 326 -25.22 31.24 12.59
C ARG A 326 -26.01 32.26 11.76
N LEU A 327 -26.71 31.82 10.72
CA LEU A 327 -27.50 32.72 9.87
C LEU A 327 -28.68 33.37 10.62
N SER A 328 -29.32 32.64 11.53
CA SER A 328 -30.41 33.16 12.35
C SER A 328 -29.95 34.29 13.28
N THR A 329 -28.76 34.15 13.89
CA THR A 329 -28.18 35.22 14.73
C THR A 329 -27.83 36.48 13.94
N GLN A 330 -27.59 36.36 12.64
CA GLN A 330 -27.37 37.48 11.72
C GLN A 330 -28.69 38.10 11.21
N GLY A 331 -29.85 37.62 11.69
CA GLY A 331 -31.16 38.11 11.28
C GLY A 331 -31.68 37.53 9.96
N ILE A 332 -31.01 36.54 9.39
CA ILE A 332 -31.48 35.83 8.20
C ILE A 332 -32.52 34.81 8.65
N THR A 333 -33.74 34.94 8.15
CA THR A 333 -34.85 34.05 8.49
C THR A 333 -35.11 33.04 7.38
N ALA A 334 -35.67 31.90 7.76
CA ALA A 334 -36.09 30.88 6.82
C ALA A 334 -37.21 31.40 5.91
N ASN A 335 -37.10 31.14 4.61
CA ASN A 335 -38.13 31.41 3.63
C ASN A 335 -38.59 30.12 2.98
N ASN A 336 -39.83 29.70 3.25
CA ASN A 336 -40.39 28.44 2.75
C ASN A 336 -40.57 28.40 1.22
N SER A 337 -40.48 29.53 0.53
CA SER A 337 -40.52 29.61 -0.93
C SER A 337 -39.15 29.43 -1.58
N ILE A 338 -38.07 29.37 -0.80
CA ILE A 338 -36.70 29.17 -1.28
C ILE A 338 -36.25 27.77 -0.88
N HIS A 339 -35.80 27.01 -1.87
CA HIS A 339 -35.31 25.64 -1.70
C HIS A 339 -33.81 25.59 -2.02
N CYS A 340 -33.10 24.61 -1.46
CA CYS A 340 -31.68 24.44 -1.76
C CYS A 340 -31.43 23.98 -3.20
N LEU A 341 -32.28 23.07 -3.72
CA LEU A 341 -32.12 22.32 -4.98
C LEU A 341 -33.19 22.61 -6.03
#